data_AF-A0A7K2P9H7-F1
#
_entry.id   AF-A0A7K2P9H7-F1
#
_cell.length_a   1.000
_cell.length_b   1.000
_cell.length_c   1.000
_cell.angle_alpha   90.00
_cell.angle_beta   90.00
_cell.angle_gamma   90.00
#
_symmetry.space_group_name_H-M   'P 1'
#
loop_
_entity.id
_entity.type
_entity.pdbx_description
1 polymer ?
#
loop_
_entity_poly.entity_id
_entity_poly.type
_entity_poly.pdbx_seq_one_letter_code
_entity_poly.pdbx_strand_id
1 'polypeptide(L)'
;MTSLDKPTEETTEADDARAVTEAALFEAFGGVRGMVETVLPGLLFVTIFTLNNDLHMSAIAALAVSVVLVVVRLVMKDTVKHAFSGVFGVAFGVVFAMMTDNAKNFYLPGMLYTLGLALAYIVTSLAGVPLIGLILGPVFKENLSWRTRNPGRKKAYTKASYAWGFILLAKSAILFPLYWWADTEQLGWVLV
;
A
#
# COMPACT_ATOMS: atom_id res chain seq x y z
N MET A 1 32.80 23.51 36.98
CA MET A 1 32.87 22.04 36.88
C MET A 1 31.98 21.62 35.74
N THR A 2 32.64 21.20 34.66
CA THR A 2 32.20 20.32 33.55
C THR A 2 30.75 19.83 33.50
N SER A 3 30.05 20.13 32.41
CA SER A 3 29.00 19.27 31.85
C SER A 3 29.22 19.21 30.34
N LEU A 4 30.17 18.35 29.93
CA LEU A 4 30.61 18.13 28.55
C LEU A 4 30.28 16.72 28.03
N ASP A 5 29.31 16.02 28.61
CA ASP A 5 28.94 14.65 28.22
C ASP A 5 27.44 14.49 27.96
N LYS A 6 26.92 15.18 26.95
CA LYS A 6 25.62 14.85 26.34
C LYS A 6 25.57 14.87 24.79
N PRO A 7 26.58 14.39 24.04
CA PRO A 7 26.37 14.01 22.64
C PRO A 7 26.25 12.49 22.45
N THR A 8 26.80 11.69 23.37
CA THR A 8 27.00 10.24 23.19
C THR A 8 25.72 9.43 23.42
N GLU A 9 24.85 9.84 24.35
CA GLU A 9 23.59 9.14 24.62
C GLU A 9 22.55 9.34 23.51
N GLU A 10 22.37 10.57 23.00
CA GLU A 10 21.40 10.86 21.93
C GLU A 10 21.79 10.21 20.59
N THR A 11 23.10 10.09 20.31
CA THR A 11 23.59 9.39 19.11
C THR A 11 23.41 7.89 19.20
N THR A 12 23.64 7.30 20.38
CA THR A 12 23.43 5.87 20.63
C THR A 12 21.94 5.50 20.55
N GLU A 13 21.04 6.31 21.12
CA GLU A 13 19.58 6.06 21.02
C GLU A 13 19.04 6.21 19.58
N ALA A 14 19.56 7.18 18.82
CA ALA A 14 19.18 7.38 17.42
C ALA A 14 19.68 6.25 16.51
N ASP A 15 20.91 5.77 16.74
CA ASP A 15 21.49 4.63 16.01
C ASP A 15 20.78 3.32 16.37
N ASP A 16 20.43 3.11 17.64
CA ASP A 16 19.61 1.96 18.07
C ASP A 16 18.21 2.00 17.47
N ALA A 17 17.55 3.18 17.46
CA ALA A 17 16.24 3.34 16.84
C ALA A 17 16.29 3.06 15.32
N ARG A 18 17.37 3.48 14.65
CA ARG A 18 17.61 3.20 13.24
C ARG A 18 17.84 1.71 13.00
N ALA A 19 18.69 1.06 13.79
CA ALA A 19 18.96 -0.37 13.67
C ALA A 19 17.71 -1.22 13.92
N VAL A 20 16.89 -0.86 14.91
CA VAL A 20 15.59 -1.51 15.18
C VAL A 20 14.62 -1.28 14.02
N THR A 21 14.60 -0.08 13.43
CA THR A 21 13.76 0.22 12.27
C THR A 21 14.20 -0.57 11.04
N GLU A 22 15.52 -0.64 10.77
CA GLU A 22 16.09 -1.41 9.66
C GLU A 22 15.83 -2.91 9.84
N ALA A 23 15.99 -3.45 11.04
CA ALA A 23 15.66 -4.84 11.36
C ALA A 23 14.15 -5.12 11.20
N ALA A 24 13.29 -4.23 11.70
CA ALA A 24 11.84 -4.35 11.57
C ALA A 24 11.39 -4.26 10.11
N LEU A 25 12.01 -3.41 9.29
CA LEU A 25 11.78 -3.33 7.85
C LEU A 25 12.23 -4.62 7.16
N PHE A 26 13.44 -5.09 7.45
CA PHE A 26 13.98 -6.33 6.88
C PHE A 26 13.09 -7.53 7.22
N GLU A 27 12.63 -7.64 8.46
CA GLU A 27 11.66 -8.65 8.91
C GLU A 27 10.31 -8.48 8.21
N ALA A 28 9.80 -7.25 8.09
CA ALA A 28 8.54 -6.95 7.41
C ALA A 28 8.56 -7.33 5.91
N PHE A 29 9.72 -7.26 5.26
CA PHE A 29 9.90 -7.72 3.89
C PHE A 29 10.16 -9.23 3.77
N GLY A 30 10.31 -9.97 4.87
CA GLY A 30 10.56 -11.41 4.88
C GLY A 30 12.04 -11.79 4.65
N GLY A 31 12.97 -10.92 5.07
CA GLY A 31 14.41 -11.10 4.95
C GLY A 31 14.92 -11.08 3.51
N VAL A 32 16.12 -11.62 3.28
CA VAL A 32 16.80 -11.61 1.96
C VAL A 32 15.92 -12.23 0.87
N ARG A 33 15.30 -13.38 1.17
CA ARG A 33 14.42 -14.07 0.23
C ARG A 33 13.22 -13.21 -0.14
N GLY A 34 12.57 -12.59 0.85
CA GLY A 34 11.42 -11.75 0.60
C GLY A 34 11.77 -10.47 -0.15
N MET A 35 12.96 -9.89 0.07
CA MET A 35 13.48 -8.80 -0.75
C MET A 35 13.73 -9.20 -2.21
N VAL A 36 14.28 -10.39 -2.46
CA VAL A 36 14.43 -10.90 -3.84
C VAL A 36 13.05 -11.06 -4.47
N GLU A 37 12.10 -11.66 -3.76
CA GLU A 37 10.73 -11.88 -4.25
C GLU A 37 9.95 -10.59 -4.51
N THR A 38 10.24 -9.49 -3.81
CA THR A 38 9.61 -8.18 -4.07
C THR A 38 10.24 -7.43 -5.25
N VAL A 39 11.55 -7.56 -5.45
CA VAL A 39 12.28 -6.87 -6.53
C VAL A 39 12.16 -7.61 -7.86
N LEU A 40 12.13 -8.95 -7.83
CA LEU A 40 12.17 -9.80 -9.02
C LEU A 40 11.06 -9.48 -10.04
N PRO A 41 9.77 -9.34 -9.66
CA PRO A 41 8.73 -9.01 -10.64
C PRO A 41 8.92 -7.65 -11.31
N GLY A 42 9.36 -6.65 -10.53
CA GLY A 42 9.63 -5.31 -11.04
C GLY A 42 10.80 -5.30 -12.02
N LEU A 43 11.91 -5.97 -11.68
CA LEU A 43 13.06 -6.16 -12.57
C LEU A 43 12.67 -6.87 -13.87
N LEU A 44 11.86 -7.93 -13.76
CA LEU A 44 11.42 -8.74 -14.89
C LEU A 44 10.50 -7.93 -15.82
N PHE A 45 9.59 -7.14 -15.26
CA PHE A 45 8.78 -6.18 -16.02
C PHE A 45 9.67 -5.20 -16.80
N VAL A 46 10.60 -4.52 -16.11
CA VAL A 46 11.48 -3.52 -16.75
C VAL A 46 12.31 -4.16 -17.86
N THR A 47 12.83 -5.38 -17.63
CA THR A 47 13.66 -6.09 -18.62
C THR A 47 12.86 -6.43 -19.86
N ILE A 48 11.67 -7.03 -19.73
CA ILE A 48 10.85 -7.42 -20.88
C ILE A 48 10.33 -6.19 -21.62
N PHE A 49 9.92 -5.15 -20.89
CA PHE A 49 9.45 -3.91 -21.48
C PHE A 49 10.54 -3.21 -22.29
N THR A 50 11.77 -3.15 -21.75
CA THR A 50 12.92 -2.56 -22.44
C THR A 50 13.25 -3.29 -23.75
N LEU A 51 13.05 -4.60 -23.81
CA LEU A 51 13.36 -5.41 -24.99
C LEU A 51 12.25 -5.36 -26.04
N ASN A 52 10.98 -5.46 -25.62
CA ASN A 52 9.88 -5.69 -26.53
C ASN A 52 9.01 -4.45 -26.78
N ASN A 53 9.14 -3.40 -25.96
CA ASN A 53 8.22 -2.24 -25.89
C ASN A 53 6.72 -2.63 -25.79
N ASP A 54 6.43 -3.89 -25.48
CA ASP A 54 5.08 -4.41 -25.34
C ASP A 54 4.72 -4.46 -23.86
N LEU A 55 3.90 -3.48 -23.46
CA LEU A 55 3.42 -3.34 -22.09
C LEU A 55 2.58 -4.55 -21.65
N HIS A 56 1.76 -5.12 -22.53
CA HIS A 56 0.85 -6.22 -22.18
C HIS A 56 1.63 -7.50 -21.90
N MET A 57 2.57 -7.85 -22.79
CA MET A 57 3.39 -9.05 -22.62
C MET A 57 4.27 -8.96 -21.37
N SER A 58 4.86 -7.79 -21.15
CA SER A 58 5.72 -7.52 -19.97
C SER A 58 4.93 -7.55 -18.67
N ALA A 59 3.74 -6.93 -18.65
CA ALA A 59 2.86 -6.92 -17.50
C ALA A 59 2.38 -8.34 -17.18
N ILE A 60 1.83 -9.08 -18.14
CA ILE A 60 1.32 -10.45 -17.95
C ILE A 60 2.44 -11.38 -17.46
N ALA A 61 3.65 -11.27 -18.00
CA ALA A 61 4.79 -12.08 -17.57
C ALA A 61 5.19 -11.79 -16.12
N ALA A 62 5.34 -10.52 -15.75
CA ALA A 62 5.67 -10.11 -14.37
C ALA A 62 4.55 -10.50 -13.39
N LEU A 63 3.31 -10.41 -13.84
CA LEU A 63 2.12 -10.84 -13.11
C LEU A 63 2.15 -12.34 -12.82
N ALA A 64 2.38 -13.16 -13.86
CA ALA A 64 2.42 -14.61 -13.75
C ALA A 64 3.52 -15.06 -12.79
N VAL A 65 4.71 -14.46 -12.88
CA VAL A 65 5.81 -14.71 -11.95
C VAL A 65 5.43 -14.32 -10.52
N SER A 66 4.82 -13.15 -10.34
CA SER A 66 4.33 -12.71 -9.02
C SER A 66 3.33 -13.70 -8.41
N VAL A 67 2.38 -14.17 -9.21
CA VAL A 67 1.38 -15.16 -8.79
C VAL A 67 2.05 -16.47 -8.40
N VAL A 68 3.00 -16.97 -9.19
CA VAL A 68 3.76 -18.20 -8.87
C VAL A 68 4.51 -18.05 -7.54
N LEU A 69 5.19 -16.93 -7.31
CA LEU A 69 5.89 -16.68 -6.04
C LEU A 69 4.94 -16.66 -4.85
N VAL A 70 3.75 -16.08 -5.01
CA VAL A 70 2.71 -16.07 -3.97
C VAL A 70 2.17 -17.48 -3.71
N VAL A 71 1.95 -18.28 -4.75
CA VAL A 71 1.53 -19.69 -4.61
C VAL A 71 2.61 -20.51 -3.89
N VAL A 72 3.88 -20.31 -4.20
CA VAL A 72 4.99 -20.97 -3.50
C VAL A 72 4.99 -20.59 -2.01
N ARG A 73 4.83 -19.30 -1.68
CA ARG A 73 4.71 -18.84 -0.28
C ARG A 73 3.51 -19.45 0.45
N LEU A 74 2.39 -19.60 -0.25
CA LEU A 74 1.19 -20.23 0.28
C LEU A 74 1.44 -21.68 0.68
N VAL A 75 2.08 -22.44 -0.20
CA VAL A 75 2.42 -23.85 0.05
C VAL A 75 3.44 -23.96 1.20
N MET A 76 4.34 -22.99 1.33
CA MET A 76 5.35 -22.96 2.39
C MET A 76 4.85 -22.43 3.75
N LYS A 77 3.59 -21.97 3.86
CA LYS A 77 2.97 -21.44 5.09
C LYS A 77 3.69 -20.23 5.72
N ASP A 78 4.37 -19.42 4.92
CA ASP A 78 4.95 -18.14 5.38
C ASP A 78 3.84 -17.12 5.73
N THR A 79 4.17 -15.94 6.25
CA THR A 79 3.18 -14.91 6.63
C THR A 79 2.44 -14.33 5.42
N VAL A 80 1.42 -15.04 4.94
CA VAL A 80 0.74 -14.78 3.66
C VAL A 80 -0.25 -13.62 3.66
N LYS A 81 -0.51 -13.00 4.81
CA LYS A 81 -1.64 -12.04 4.97
C LYS A 81 -1.56 -10.83 4.03
N HIS A 82 -0.36 -10.41 3.61
CA HIS A 82 -0.17 -9.30 2.67
C HIS A 82 0.04 -9.73 1.21
N ALA A 83 0.45 -10.98 0.95
CA ALA A 83 0.65 -11.48 -0.40
C ALA A 83 -0.67 -11.67 -1.18
N PHE A 84 -1.77 -11.95 -0.46
CA PHE A 84 -3.08 -12.15 -1.06
C PHE A 84 -3.68 -10.91 -1.70
N SER A 85 -3.52 -9.72 -1.09
CA SER A 85 -4.18 -8.51 -1.59
C SER A 85 -3.69 -8.11 -2.98
N GLY A 86 -2.41 -8.36 -3.29
CA GLY A 86 -1.83 -8.09 -4.61
C GLY A 86 -2.37 -9.03 -5.68
N VAL A 87 -2.37 -10.35 -5.42
CA VAL A 87 -2.87 -11.35 -6.38
C VAL A 87 -4.36 -11.19 -6.65
N PHE A 88 -5.17 -10.93 -5.61
CA PHE A 88 -6.59 -10.66 -5.81
C PHE A 88 -6.82 -9.36 -6.56
N GLY A 89 -6.13 -8.27 -6.22
CA GLY A 89 -6.28 -7.00 -6.94
C GLY A 89 -5.98 -7.13 -8.43
N VAL A 90 -4.91 -7.86 -8.75
CA VAL A 90 -4.53 -8.23 -10.11
C VAL A 90 -5.61 -9.06 -10.81
N ALA A 91 -6.10 -10.13 -10.17
CA ALA A 91 -7.09 -11.01 -10.78
C ALA A 91 -8.38 -10.24 -11.11
N PHE A 92 -8.83 -9.37 -10.20
CA PHE A 92 -9.98 -8.48 -10.44
C PHE A 92 -9.72 -7.52 -11.61
N GLY A 93 -8.52 -6.94 -11.70
CA GLY A 93 -8.12 -6.08 -12.83
C GLY A 93 -8.19 -6.82 -14.17
N VAL A 94 -7.60 -8.02 -14.26
CA VAL A 94 -7.61 -8.83 -15.49
C VAL A 94 -9.03 -9.20 -15.90
N VAL A 95 -9.88 -9.62 -14.96
CA VAL A 95 -11.29 -9.94 -15.23
C VAL A 95 -12.04 -8.72 -15.79
N PHE A 96 -11.86 -7.54 -15.18
CA PHE A 96 -12.52 -6.32 -15.67
C PHE A 96 -12.05 -5.91 -17.07
N ALA A 97 -10.75 -6.02 -17.36
CA ALA A 97 -10.21 -5.73 -18.68
C ALA A 97 -10.77 -6.68 -19.75
N MET A 98 -10.82 -7.99 -19.46
CA MET A 98 -11.36 -8.99 -20.38
C MET A 98 -12.87 -8.83 -20.61
N MET A 99 -13.65 -8.53 -19.56
CA MET A 99 -15.09 -8.36 -19.67
C MET A 99 -15.50 -7.14 -20.51
N THR A 100 -14.62 -6.15 -20.60
CA THR A 100 -14.92 -4.87 -21.24
C THR A 100 -14.19 -4.67 -22.56
N ASP A 101 -13.38 -5.66 -22.96
CA ASP A 101 -12.50 -5.63 -24.12
C ASP A 101 -11.63 -4.36 -24.19
N ASN A 102 -11.24 -3.84 -23.02
CA ASN A 102 -10.49 -2.60 -22.89
C ASN A 102 -9.44 -2.72 -21.78
N ALA A 103 -8.18 -2.65 -22.17
CA ALA A 103 -7.05 -2.77 -21.25
C ALA A 103 -7.00 -1.67 -20.18
N LYS A 104 -7.53 -0.46 -20.42
CA LYS A 104 -7.60 0.61 -19.39
C LYS A 104 -8.39 0.17 -18.17
N ASN A 105 -9.39 -0.69 -18.37
CA ASN A 105 -10.30 -1.12 -17.32
C ASN A 105 -9.65 -2.07 -16.31
N PHE A 106 -8.42 -2.51 -16.57
CA PHE A 106 -7.58 -3.19 -15.58
C PHE A 106 -7.40 -2.34 -14.31
N TYR A 107 -7.24 -1.03 -14.44
CA TYR A 107 -6.99 -0.12 -13.32
C TYR A 107 -8.26 0.31 -12.58
N LEU A 108 -9.42 0.18 -13.24
CA LEU A 108 -10.68 0.72 -12.76
C LEU A 108 -11.12 0.14 -11.39
N PRO A 109 -11.02 -1.17 -11.12
CA PRO A 109 -11.32 -1.72 -9.80
C PRO A 109 -10.48 -1.10 -8.68
N GLY A 110 -9.17 -0.94 -8.90
CA GLY A 110 -8.26 -0.34 -7.93
C GLY A 110 -8.52 1.15 -7.69
N MET A 111 -8.87 1.89 -8.75
CA MET A 111 -9.27 3.29 -8.67
C MET A 111 -10.57 3.45 -7.88
N LEU A 112 -11.58 2.62 -8.15
CA LEU A 112 -12.85 2.62 -7.43
C LEU A 112 -12.66 2.25 -5.96
N TYR A 113 -11.81 1.26 -5.66
CA TYR A 113 -11.46 0.89 -4.29
C TYR A 113 -10.81 2.07 -3.54
N THR A 114 -9.84 2.74 -4.18
CA THR A 114 -9.14 3.88 -3.58
C THR A 114 -10.10 5.05 -3.31
N LEU A 115 -11.00 5.35 -4.25
CA LEU A 115 -12.04 6.36 -4.07
C LEU A 115 -13.01 5.99 -2.96
N GLY A 116 -13.49 4.74 -2.93
CA GLY A 116 -14.36 4.23 -1.88
C GLY A 116 -13.71 4.32 -0.50
N LEU A 117 -12.41 4.02 -0.41
CA LEU A 117 -11.64 4.14 0.82
C LEU A 117 -11.47 5.61 1.25
N ALA A 118 -11.20 6.51 0.31
CA ALA A 118 -11.14 7.95 0.57
C ALA A 118 -12.46 8.46 1.18
N LEU A 119 -13.59 8.10 0.55
CA LEU A 119 -14.92 8.45 1.03
C LEU A 119 -15.21 7.81 2.38
N ALA A 120 -14.83 6.55 2.60
CA ALA A 120 -15.01 5.88 3.89
C ALA A 120 -14.28 6.62 5.01
N TYR A 121 -13.02 7.04 4.80
CA TYR A 121 -12.27 7.84 5.79
C TYR A 121 -12.98 9.14 6.13
N ILE A 122 -13.50 9.86 5.13
CA ILE A 122 -14.17 11.15 5.31
C ILE A 122 -15.53 10.97 5.98
N VAL A 123 -16.40 10.12 5.43
CA VAL A 123 -17.78 9.92 5.89
C VAL A 123 -17.82 9.35 7.31
N THR A 124 -16.97 8.37 7.62
CA THR A 124 -16.90 7.81 8.99
C THR A 124 -16.40 8.86 10.00
N SER A 125 -15.47 9.72 9.59
CA SER A 125 -14.99 10.84 10.43
C SER A 125 -16.07 11.88 10.66
N LEU A 126 -16.87 12.20 9.63
CA LEU A 126 -18.03 13.08 9.74
C LEU A 126 -19.10 12.49 10.65
N ALA A 127 -19.33 11.18 10.59
CA ALA A 127 -20.22 10.44 11.49
C ALA A 127 -19.67 10.30 12.93
N GLY A 128 -18.50 10.87 13.24
CA GLY A 128 -17.89 10.84 14.56
C GLY A 128 -17.24 9.51 14.94
N VAL A 129 -17.04 8.62 13.96
CA VAL A 129 -16.46 7.28 14.08
C VAL A 129 -15.26 7.10 13.14
N PRO A 130 -14.22 7.95 13.25
CA PRO A 130 -13.10 7.95 12.30
C PRO A 130 -12.54 6.54 12.05
N LEU A 131 -12.40 6.17 10.78
CA LEU A 131 -11.96 4.85 10.35
C LEU A 131 -10.59 4.47 10.96
N ILE A 132 -9.66 5.42 11.10
CA ILE A 132 -8.38 5.17 11.79
C ILE A 132 -8.60 4.72 13.24
N GLY A 133 -9.58 5.29 13.95
CA GLY A 133 -9.89 4.86 15.32
C GLY A 133 -10.49 3.45 15.38
N LEU A 134 -11.23 3.04 14.35
CA LEU A 134 -11.74 1.66 14.24
C LEU A 134 -10.61 0.66 13.96
N ILE A 135 -9.62 1.05 13.17
CA ILE A 135 -8.46 0.21 12.84
C ILE A 135 -7.47 0.15 14.00
N LEU A 136 -7.12 1.30 14.59
CA LEU A 136 -6.08 1.40 15.62
C LEU A 136 -6.59 1.08 17.03
N GLY A 137 -7.88 1.22 17.31
CA GLY A 137 -8.45 0.90 18.61
C GLY A 137 -8.14 -0.53 19.08
N PRO A 138 -8.38 -1.56 18.27
CA PRO A 138 -7.97 -2.93 18.57
C PRO A 138 -6.45 -3.10 18.68
N VAL A 139 -5.68 -2.43 17.81
CA VAL A 139 -4.19 -2.50 17.80
C VAL A 139 -3.60 -2.01 19.12
N PHE A 140 -4.12 -0.91 19.67
CA PHE A 140 -3.71 -0.38 20.97
C PHE A 140 -4.45 -0.99 22.17
N LYS A 141 -5.18 -2.11 21.98
CA LYS A 141 -5.96 -2.81 23.00
C LYS A 141 -7.01 -1.94 23.73
N GLU A 142 -7.42 -0.85 23.11
CA GLU A 142 -8.37 0.10 23.68
C GLU A 142 -9.78 -0.02 23.08
N ASN A 143 -9.90 -0.77 21.97
CA ASN A 143 -11.13 -0.93 21.18
C ASN A 143 -11.82 0.41 20.91
N LEU A 144 -13.07 0.61 21.36
CA LEU A 144 -13.82 1.86 21.15
C LEU A 144 -13.66 2.88 22.29
N SER A 145 -12.81 2.60 23.29
CA SER A 145 -12.69 3.48 24.47
C SER A 145 -12.06 4.84 24.17
N TRP A 146 -11.32 5.00 23.05
CA TRP A 146 -10.87 6.31 22.56
C TRP A 146 -12.01 7.29 22.32
N ARG A 147 -13.25 6.80 22.09
CA ARG A 147 -14.41 7.66 21.85
C ARG A 147 -14.89 8.38 23.11
N THR A 148 -14.70 7.78 24.27
CA THR A 148 -15.32 8.20 25.53
C THR A 148 -14.29 8.62 26.58
N ARG A 149 -13.18 7.91 26.71
CA ARG A 149 -12.18 8.14 27.77
C ARG A 149 -11.11 9.17 27.43
N ASN A 150 -10.83 9.39 26.13
CA ASN A 150 -9.74 10.28 25.72
C ASN A 150 -10.14 11.19 24.55
N PRO A 151 -10.61 12.42 24.81
CA PRO A 151 -11.02 13.35 23.75
C PRO A 151 -9.85 13.75 22.84
N GLY A 152 -8.61 13.74 23.35
CA GLY A 152 -7.41 13.99 22.55
C GLY A 152 -7.18 12.91 21.50
N ARG A 153 -7.33 11.63 21.88
CA ARG A 153 -7.16 10.48 20.97
C ARG A 153 -8.23 10.47 19.87
N LYS A 154 -9.50 10.75 20.23
CA LYS A 154 -10.57 10.95 19.25
C LYS A 154 -10.23 12.05 18.23
N LYS A 155 -9.77 13.22 18.70
CA LYS A 155 -9.39 14.33 17.81
C LYS A 155 -8.21 13.97 16.90
N ALA A 156 -7.23 13.24 17.41
CA ALA A 156 -6.10 12.75 16.62
C ALA A 156 -6.54 11.78 15.52
N TYR A 157 -7.36 10.78 15.84
CA TYR A 157 -7.88 9.82 14.87
C TYR A 157 -8.78 10.46 13.82
N THR A 158 -9.59 11.45 14.19
CA THR A 158 -10.38 12.23 13.24
C THR A 158 -9.50 13.03 12.30
N LYS A 159 -8.49 13.76 12.81
CA LYS A 159 -7.55 14.51 11.97
C LYS A 159 -6.78 13.62 11.01
N ALA A 160 -6.26 12.50 11.51
CA ALA A 160 -5.51 11.55 10.70
C ALA A 160 -6.41 10.90 9.64
N SER A 161 -7.65 10.56 9.97
CA SER A 161 -8.62 10.01 9.00
C SER A 161 -8.95 11.01 7.90
N TYR A 162 -9.16 12.29 8.23
CA TYR A 162 -9.34 13.32 7.21
C TYR A 162 -8.10 13.51 6.35
N ALA A 163 -6.91 13.58 6.95
CA ALA A 163 -5.66 13.71 6.19
C ALA A 163 -5.52 12.56 5.18
N TRP A 164 -5.74 11.32 5.61
CA TRP A 164 -5.68 10.16 4.74
C TRP A 164 -6.77 10.18 3.67
N GLY A 165 -8.01 10.50 4.07
CA GLY A 165 -9.14 10.64 3.15
C GLY A 165 -8.88 11.67 2.05
N PHE A 166 -8.33 12.84 2.39
CA PHE A 166 -8.01 13.88 1.41
C PHE A 166 -6.83 13.51 0.50
N ILE A 167 -5.80 12.85 1.01
CA ILE A 167 -4.69 12.36 0.19
C ILE A 167 -5.20 11.36 -0.86
N LEU A 168 -6.02 10.40 -0.45
CA LEU A 168 -6.60 9.39 -1.35
C LEU A 168 -7.63 10.01 -2.31
N LEU A 169 -8.38 11.01 -1.86
CA LEU A 169 -9.32 11.75 -2.70
C LEU A 169 -8.58 12.57 -3.76
N ALA A 170 -7.48 13.24 -3.39
CA ALA A 170 -6.63 13.97 -4.33
C ALA A 170 -6.01 13.03 -5.37
N LYS A 171 -5.48 11.88 -4.93
CA LYS A 171 -5.03 10.81 -5.84
C LYS A 171 -6.13 10.41 -6.82
N SER A 172 -7.35 10.17 -6.33
CA SER A 172 -8.49 9.80 -7.18
C SER A 172 -8.89 10.94 -8.13
N ALA A 173 -8.90 12.19 -7.66
CA ALA A 173 -9.24 13.36 -8.45
C ALA A 173 -8.26 13.62 -9.60
N ILE A 174 -7.02 13.11 -9.50
CA ILE A 174 -6.03 13.14 -10.60
C ILE A 174 -6.21 11.93 -11.51
N LEU A 175 -6.37 10.74 -10.94
CA LEU A 175 -6.41 9.49 -11.70
C LEU A 175 -7.67 9.33 -12.55
N PHE A 176 -8.84 9.75 -12.08
CA PHE A 176 -10.09 9.60 -12.83
C PHE A 176 -10.14 10.44 -14.12
N PRO A 177 -9.75 11.74 -14.10
CA PRO A 177 -9.59 12.51 -15.33
C PRO A 177 -8.53 11.92 -16.26
N LEU A 178 -7.39 11.47 -15.71
CA LEU A 178 -6.34 10.85 -16.51
C LEU A 178 -6.84 9.56 -17.19
N TYR A 179 -7.63 8.75 -16.51
CA TYR A 179 -8.24 7.56 -17.08
C TYR A 179 -9.16 7.86 -18.27
N TRP A 180 -9.86 8.99 -18.24
CA TRP A 180 -10.78 9.40 -19.31
C TRP A 180 -10.07 10.02 -20.52
N TRP A 181 -8.94 10.70 -20.29
CA TRP A 181 -8.28 11.53 -21.31
C TRP A 181 -6.92 11.00 -21.79
N ALA A 182 -6.25 10.14 -21.03
CA ALA A 182 -4.94 9.62 -21.40
C ALA A 182 -5.03 8.29 -22.15
N ASP A 183 -4.05 8.03 -23.02
CA ASP A 183 -3.89 6.73 -23.67
C ASP A 183 -3.47 5.62 -22.69
N THR A 184 -3.74 4.37 -23.04
CA THR A 184 -3.46 3.17 -22.22
C THR A 184 -2.04 3.15 -21.67
N GLU A 185 -1.09 3.58 -22.49
CA GLU A 185 0.34 3.64 -22.18
C GLU A 185 0.67 4.70 -21.13
N GLN A 186 -0.06 5.82 -21.12
CA GLN A 186 0.14 6.90 -20.17
C GLN A 186 -0.46 6.63 -18.79
N LEU A 187 -1.26 5.58 -18.63
CA LEU A 187 -1.82 5.19 -17.34
C LEU A 187 -0.87 4.28 -16.54
N GLY A 188 -0.11 3.42 -17.23
CA GLY A 188 0.71 2.39 -16.56
C GLY A 188 1.78 2.94 -15.62
N TRP A 189 2.51 3.97 -16.04
CA TRP A 189 3.59 4.61 -15.27
C TRP A 189 3.13 5.53 -14.12
N VAL A 190 1.90 6.06 -14.15
CA VAL A 190 1.36 6.95 -13.07
C VAL A 190 0.68 6.17 -11.94
N LEU A 191 0.28 4.93 -12.23
CA LEU A 191 -0.49 4.08 -11.32
C LEU A 191 0.35 3.12 -10.47
N VAL A 192 1.61 2.89 -10.85
CA VAL A 192 2.64 2.16 -10.08
C VAL A 192 3.24 3.06 -9.00
#